data_AF-A0A932X6P2-F1
#
_entry.id   AF-A0A932X6P2-F1
#
_cell.length_a   1.000
_cell.length_b   1.000
_cell.length_c   1.000
_cell.angle_alpha   90.00
_cell.angle_beta   90.00
_cell.angle_gamma   90.00
#
_symmetry.space_group_name_H-M   'P 1'
#
loop_
_entity.id
_entity.type
_entity.pdbx_description
1 polymer ?
#
loop_
_entity_poly.entity_id
_entity_poly.type
_entity_poly.pdbx_seq_one_letter_code
_entity_poly.pdbx_strand_id
1 'polypeptide(L)' 'MKKISYDQLQKKYSGQLVALNKVQNKVVAVGKKIDDVFKKLQRKKLKPADTILVGPIQKAGSINVYISLSNKTH' A
#
# COMPACT_ATOMS: atom_id res chain seq x y z
N MET A 1 -10.14 9.64 12.37
CA MET A 1 -10.55 8.73 11.27
C MET A 1 -10.05 7.32 11.58
N LYS A 2 -10.88 6.29 11.32
CA LYS A 2 -10.50 4.89 11.58
C LYS A 2 -9.51 4.41 10.52
N LYS A 3 -8.35 3.92 10.93
CA LYS A 3 -7.37 3.30 10.02
C LYS A 3 -7.88 1.92 9.58
N ILE A 4 -7.55 1.52 8.35
CA ILE A 4 -7.84 0.17 7.87
C ILE A 4 -6.94 -0.80 8.64
N SER A 5 -7.52 -1.85 9.23
CA SER A 5 -6.74 -2.85 9.94
C SER A 5 -6.10 -3.84 8.97
N TYR A 6 -4.98 -4.43 9.38
CA TYR A 6 -4.31 -5.44 8.59
C TYR A 6 -5.22 -6.66 8.32
N ASP A 7 -5.98 -7.11 9.32
CA ASP A 7 -6.91 -8.25 9.17
C ASP A 7 -7.96 -8.00 8.07
N GLN A 8 -8.42 -6.76 7.93
CA GLN A 8 -9.33 -6.39 6.84
C GLN A 8 -8.66 -6.49 5.48
N LEU A 9 -7.40 -6.05 5.38
CA LEU A 9 -6.62 -6.15 4.15
C LEU A 9 -6.29 -7.61 3.82
N GLN A 10 -5.97 -8.43 4.82
CA GLN A 10 -5.65 -9.84 4.66
C GLN A 10 -6.86 -10.64 4.17
N LYS A 11 -8.05 -10.42 4.76
CA LYS A 11 -9.28 -11.08 4.32
C LYS A 11 -9.66 -10.72 2.88
N LYS A 12 -9.41 -9.47 2.45
CA LYS A 12 -9.89 -8.95 1.16
C LYS A 12 -8.87 -9.03 0.02
N TYR A 13 -7.58 -8.92 0.32
CA TYR A 13 -6.49 -8.78 -0.67
C TYR A 13 -5.33 -9.76 -0.40
N SER A 14 -5.63 -10.93 0.17
CA SER A 14 -4.66 -12.01 0.39
C SER A 14 -3.80 -12.25 -0.86
N GLY A 15 -2.47 -12.29 -0.69
CA GLY A 15 -1.51 -12.51 -1.78
C GLY A 15 -1.33 -11.32 -2.73
N GLN A 16 -1.84 -10.13 -2.38
CA GLN A 16 -1.67 -8.91 -3.16
C GLN A 16 -0.87 -7.86 -2.39
N LEU A 17 -0.15 -7.03 -3.13
CA LEU A 17 0.37 -5.75 -2.68
C LEU A 17 -0.78 -4.74 -2.63
N VAL A 18 -0.85 -3.99 -1.53
CA VAL A 18 -1.88 -2.96 -1.32
C VAL A 18 -1.19 -1.61 -1.13
N ALA A 19 -1.61 -0.60 -1.87
CA ALA A 19 -1.26 0.79 -1.60
C ALA A 19 -2.41 1.46 -0.85
N LEU A 20 -2.09 2.01 0.31
CA LEU A 20 -2.97 2.87 1.10
C LEU A 20 -2.61 4.33 0.87
N ASN A 21 -3.54 5.24 1.11
CA ASN A 21 -3.19 6.66 1.25
C ASN A 21 -2.35 6.89 2.52
N LYS A 22 -1.68 8.04 2.60
CA LYS A 22 -0.78 8.41 3.72
C LYS A 22 -1.42 8.29 5.12
N VAL A 23 -2.73 8.52 5.23
CA VAL A 23 -3.49 8.40 6.50
C VAL A 23 -4.03 6.99 6.78
N GLN A 24 -3.74 6.02 5.91
CA GLN A 24 -4.08 4.60 6.06
C GLN A 24 -5.59 4.31 6.21
N ASN A 25 -6.46 5.17 5.70
CA ASN A 25 -7.91 5.00 5.81
C ASN A 25 -8.56 4.55 4.48
N LYS A 26 -7.80 4.51 3.38
CA LYS A 26 -8.31 4.16 2.05
C LYS A 26 -7.29 3.37 1.25
N VAL A 27 -7.74 2.27 0.65
CA VAL A 27 -6.99 1.55 -0.39
C VAL A 27 -7.07 2.33 -1.69
N VAL A 28 -5.91 2.74 -2.21
CA VAL A 28 -5.79 3.53 -3.44
C VAL A 28 -5.33 2.71 -4.63
N ALA A 29 -4.58 1.62 -4.44
CA ALA A 29 -4.23 0.66 -5.50
C ALA A 29 -3.97 -0.73 -4.92
N VAL A 30 -4.12 -1.77 -5.75
CA VAL A 30 -3.81 -3.17 -5.40
C VAL A 30 -3.23 -3.90 -6.61
N GLY A 31 -2.34 -4.87 -6.41
CA GLY A 31 -1.71 -5.61 -7.50
C GLY A 31 -0.97 -6.84 -7.01
N LYS A 32 -0.70 -7.81 -7.90
CA LYS A 32 0.15 -8.97 -7.54
C LYS A 32 1.62 -8.60 -7.57
N LYS A 33 2.00 -7.69 -8.47
CA LYS A 33 3.35 -7.16 -8.64
C LYS A 33 3.38 -5.67 -8.30
N ILE A 34 4.56 -5.19 -7.94
CA ILE A 34 4.76 -3.78 -7.61
C ILE A 34 4.46 -2.87 -8.81
N ASP A 35 4.85 -3.27 -10.02
CA ASP A 35 4.59 -2.52 -11.26
C ASP A 35 3.09 -2.31 -11.51
N ASP A 36 2.25 -3.29 -11.18
CA ASP A 36 0.79 -3.18 -11.32
C ASP A 36 0.24 -2.10 -10.39
N VAL A 37 0.78 -2.02 -9.17
CA VAL A 37 0.39 -1.02 -8.18
C VAL A 37 0.82 0.36 -8.64
N PHE A 38 2.07 0.52 -9.10
CA PHE A 38 2.58 1.80 -9.61
C PHE A 38 1.81 2.30 -10.84
N LYS A 39 1.52 1.42 -11.82
CA LYS A 39 0.67 1.77 -12.98
C LYS A 39 -0.72 2.25 -12.55
N LYS A 40 -1.33 1.61 -11.54
CA LYS A 40 -2.63 2.02 -11.01
C LYS A 40 -2.57 3.35 -10.28
N LEU A 41 -1.49 3.63 -9.54
CA LEU A 41 -1.26 4.93 -8.90
C LEU A 41 -1.12 6.04 -9.95
N GLN A 42 -0.33 5.80 -11.00
CA GLN A 42 -0.13 6.75 -12.10
C GLN A 42 -1.44 7.08 -12.83
N ARG A 43 -2.26 6.07 -13.15
CA ARG A 43 -3.59 6.27 -13.75
C ARG A 43 -4.52 7.11 -12.89
N LYS A 44 -4.35 7.04 -11.56
CA LYS A 44 -5.12 7.82 -10.58
C LYS A 44 -4.49 9.19 -10.27
N LYS A 45 -3.41 9.56 -10.95
CA LYS A 45 -2.62 10.77 -10.69
C LYS A 45 -2.15 10.86 -9.23
N LEU A 46 -1.94 9.72 -8.58
CA LEU A 46 -1.43 9.64 -7.21
C LEU A 46 0.07 9.42 -7.24
N LYS A 47 0.80 10.20 -6.44
CA LYS A 47 2.25 10.03 -6.28
C LYS A 47 2.53 8.88 -5.32
N PRO A 48 3.46 7.97 -5.65
CA PRO A 48 3.88 6.91 -4.73
C PRO A 48 4.35 7.43 -3.36
N ALA A 49 5.00 8.60 -3.33
CA ALA A 49 5.43 9.28 -2.10
C ALA A 49 4.28 9.65 -1.14
N ASP A 50 3.05 9.74 -1.64
CA ASP A 50 1.85 10.03 -0.85
C ASP A 50 1.07 8.76 -0.48
N THR A 51 1.69 7.59 -0.68
CA THR A 51 1.08 6.28 -0.44
C THR A 51 1.95 5.40 0.45
N ILE A 52 1.29 4.47 1.13
CA ILE A 52 1.94 3.45 1.97
C ILE A 52 1.72 2.11 1.30
N LEU A 53 2.81 1.44 0.93
CA LEU A 53 2.78 0.11 0.34
C LEU A 53 2.82 -0.94 1.44
N VAL A 54 1.86 -1.87 1.38
CA VAL A 54 1.75 -3.03 2.26
C VAL A 54 2.10 -4.26 1.42
N GLY A 55 3.28 -4.84 1.72
CA GLY A 55 3.90 -6.00 1.08
C GLY A 55 3.01 -7.24 1.07
N PRO A 56 3.18 -8.16 0.10
CA PRO A 56 2.17 -9.14 -0.29
C PRO A 56 1.61 -9.80 0.96
N ILE A 57 0.34 -9.53 1.21
CA ILE A 57 -0.29 -9.86 2.48
C ILE A 57 -0.33 -11.39 2.58
N GLN A 58 0.62 -11.95 3.32
CA GLN A 58 0.74 -13.40 3.48
C GLN A 58 -0.32 -13.88 4.46
N LYS A 59 -0.84 -15.10 4.25
CA LYS A 59 -1.72 -15.76 5.23
C LYS A 59 -1.03 -15.96 6.58
N ALA A 60 0.30 -16.05 6.60
CA ALA A 60 1.10 -16.25 7.80
C ALA A 60 2.08 -15.10 8.05
N GLY A 61 1.80 -14.32 9.10
CA GLY A 61 2.77 -13.71 10.03
C GLY A 61 3.74 -12.61 9.59
N SER A 62 4.11 -12.46 8.31
CA SER A 62 5.25 -11.58 7.94
C SER A 62 4.85 -10.47 6.96
N ILE A 63 5.11 -9.22 7.35
CA ILE A 63 4.86 -8.03 6.52
C ILE A 63 6.18 -7.28 6.33
N ASN A 64 6.58 -7.07 5.06
CA ASN A 64 7.59 -6.08 4.72
C ASN A 64 6.89 -4.73 4.49
N VAL A 65 7.01 -3.80 5.45
CA VAL A 65 6.49 -2.43 5.31
C VAL A 65 7.59 -1.57 4.71
N TYR A 66 7.40 -1.14 3.46
CA TYR A 66 8.32 -0.21 2.81
C TYR A 66 7.81 1.21 3.02
N ILE A 67 8.45 1.94 3.94
CA ILE A 67 8.19 3.37 4.15
C ILE A 67 9.07 4.14 3.17
N SER A 68 8.44 4.88 2.24
CA SER A 68 9.18 5.83 1.40
C SER A 68 9.61 7.01 2.26
N LEU A 69 10.90 7.09 2.59
CA LEU A 69 11.50 8.22 3.27
C LEU A 69 11.67 9.37 2.27
N SER A 70 10.85 10.40 2.42
CA SER A 70 11.05 11.67 1.74
C SER A 70 12.21 12.39 2.43
N ASN A 71 13.41 12.33 1.86
CA ASN A 71 14.50 13.19 2.29
C ASN A 71 14.12 14.65 1.97
N LYS A 72 13.74 15.40 3.01
CA LYS A 72 13.85 16.86 2.99
C LYS A 72 15.34 17.18 3.06
N THR A 73 15.96 17.45 1.92
CA THR A 73 17.18 18.25 1.89
C THR A 73 16.79 19.72 2.00
N HIS A 74 17.43 20.39 2.97
CA HIS A 74 17.30 21.79 3.33
C HIS A 74 17.55 22.75 2.16
#